data_AF-A0A955N080-F1
#
_entry.id   AF-A0A955N080-F1
#
_cell.length_a   1.000
_cell.length_b   1.000
_cell.length_c   1.000
_cell.angle_alpha   90.00
_cell.angle_beta   90.00
_cell.angle_gamma   90.00
#
_symmetry.space_group_name_H-M   'P 1'
#
loop_
_entity.id
_entity.type
_entity.pdbx_description
1 polymer ?
#
loop_
_entity_poly.entity_id
_entity_poly.type
_entity_poly.pdbx_seq_one_letter_code
_entity_poly.pdbx_strand_id
1 'polypeptide(L)'
;MVVNELLMQFQADMLNAPVVRPKVIETTALGAAYAAGLATGYWASTDDIVANWRADRTWRPAMDQGQREKLFSSWNKAVSRSLDWVGD
;
A
#
# COMPACT_ATOMS: atom_id res chain seq x y z
N MET A 1 6.71 -0.96 -8.07
CA MET A 1 5.68 -1.75 -7.37
C MET A 1 4.31 -1.07 -7.44
N VAL A 2 4.12 0.12 -6.84
CA VAL A 2 2.81 0.82 -6.83
C VAL A 2 2.38 1.46 -8.16
N VAL A 3 3.27 1.50 -9.15
CA VAL A 3 2.95 1.90 -10.53
C VAL A 3 2.22 0.80 -11.31
N ASN A 4 2.16 -0.43 -10.79
CA ASN A 4 1.48 -1.53 -11.45
C ASN A 4 -0.02 -1.48 -11.13
N GLU A 5 -0.81 -1.06 -12.11
CA GLU A 5 -2.26 -0.85 -11.99
C GLU A 5 -3.03 -2.13 -11.64
N LEU A 6 -2.64 -3.27 -12.22
CA LEU A 6 -3.26 -4.57 -11.93
C LEU A 6 -3.02 -4.98 -10.48
N LEU A 7 -1.77 -4.83 -10.00
CA LEU A 7 -1.41 -5.15 -8.63
C LEU A 7 -2.19 -4.28 -7.63
N MET A 8 -2.32 -2.97 -7.89
CA MET A 8 -3.02 -2.06 -6.98
C MET A 8 -4.53 -2.34 -6.92
N GLN A 9 -5.17 -2.63 -8.06
CA GLN A 9 -6.57 -3.04 -8.06
C GLN A 9 -6.76 -4.36 -7.31
N PHE A 10 -5.93 -5.37 -7.58
CA PHE A 10 -5.99 -6.66 -6.89
C PHE A 10 -5.76 -6.52 -5.38
N GLN A 11 -4.86 -5.63 -4.96
CA GLN A 11 -4.63 -5.35 -3.54
C GLN A 11 -5.88 -4.73 -2.88
N ALA A 12 -6.55 -3.78 -3.54
CA ALA A 12 -7.79 -3.19 -3.04
C ALA A 12 -8.91 -4.24 -2.95
N ASP A 13 -9.03 -5.08 -3.98
CA ASP A 13 -9.98 -6.19 -4.03
C ASP A 13 -9.79 -7.17 -2.88
N MET A 14 -8.54 -7.64 -2.67
CA MET A 14 -8.23 -8.64 -1.64
C MET A 14 -8.36 -8.09 -0.22
N LEU A 15 -8.01 -6.81 0.01
CA LEU A 15 -8.17 -6.16 1.33
C LEU A 15 -9.62 -5.73 1.63
N ASN A 16 -10.47 -5.67 0.60
CA ASN A 16 -11.79 -5.05 0.69
C ASN A 16 -11.76 -3.61 1.21
N ALA A 17 -10.70 -2.86 0.89
CA ALA A 17 -10.51 -1.50 1.34
C ALA A 17 -9.94 -0.64 0.20
N PRO A 18 -10.20 0.69 0.19
CA PRO A 18 -9.56 1.57 -0.78
C PRO A 18 -8.03 1.54 -0.64
N VAL A 19 -7.34 1.44 -1.77
CA VAL A 19 -5.89 1.62 -1.85
C VAL A 19 -5.62 2.97 -2.49
N VAL A 20 -4.78 3.78 -1.86
CA VAL A 20 -4.47 5.15 -2.32
C VAL A 20 -2.99 5.23 -2.64
N ARG A 21 -2.66 5.63 -3.87
CA ARG A 21 -1.28 5.92 -4.29
C ARG A 21 -1.04 7.43 -4.20
N PRO A 22 0.00 7.89 -3.48
CA PRO A 22 0.38 9.29 -3.46
C PRO A 22 0.97 9.72 -4.81
N LYS A 23 0.94 11.03 -5.08
CA LYS A 23 1.56 11.62 -6.27
C LYS A 23 3.07 11.51 -6.31
N VAL A 24 3.72 11.54 -5.14
CA VAL A 24 5.15 11.26 -5.00
C VAL A 24 5.30 9.85 -4.44
N ILE A 25 5.91 8.94 -5.21
CA ILE A 25 6.02 7.52 -4.83
C ILE A 25 7.31 7.24 -4.03
N GLU A 26 8.30 8.13 -4.11
CA GLU A 26 9.55 8.11 -3.35
C GLU A 26 9.33 8.61 -1.91
N THR A 27 8.31 8.06 -1.24
CA THR A 27 7.85 8.50 0.09
C THR A 27 8.92 8.35 1.16
N THR A 28 9.86 7.41 1.01
CA THR A 28 11.01 7.26 1.91
C THR A 28 11.90 8.50 1.91
N ALA A 29 12.29 8.99 0.72
CA ALA A 29 13.12 10.18 0.59
C ALA A 29 12.35 11.43 1.01
N LEU A 30 11.07 11.52 0.62
CA LEU A 30 10.19 12.62 1.01
C LEU A 30 10.00 12.68 2.54
N GLY A 31 9.85 11.55 3.22
CA GLY A 31 9.73 11.48 4.67
C GLY A 31 10.98 11.99 5.39
N ALA A 32 12.18 11.62 4.92
CA ALA A 32 13.44 12.14 5.44
C ALA A 32 13.55 13.66 5.23
N ALA A 33 13.14 14.15 4.04
CA ALA A 33 13.10 15.57 3.76
C ALA A 33 12.16 16.31 4.72
N TYR A 34 10.91 15.83 4.89
CA TYR A 34 9.94 16.40 5.82
C TYR A 34 10.47 16.48 7.26
N ALA A 35 11.09 15.41 7.76
CA ALA A 35 11.66 15.40 9.11
C ALA A 35 12.77 16.44 9.28
N ALA A 36 13.71 16.52 8.32
CA ALA A 36 14.79 17.50 8.36
C ALA A 36 14.26 18.94 8.26
N GLY A 37 13.29 19.19 7.38
CA GLY A 37 12.74 20.53 7.20
C GLY A 37 11.85 21.00 8.35
N LEU A 38 11.20 20.10 9.09
CA LEU A 38 10.56 20.47 10.36
C LEU A 38 11.59 20.94 11.39
N ALA A 39 12.68 20.18 11.54
CA ALA A 39 13.73 20.49 12.52
C ALA A 39 14.45 21.82 12.22
N THR A 40 14.52 22.23 10.94
CA THR A 40 15.17 23.47 10.51
C THR A 40 14.21 24.63 10.23
N GLY A 41 12.90 24.44 10.41
CA GLY A 41 11.89 25.47 10.20
C GLY A 41 11.54 25.75 8.73
N TYR A 42 11.89 24.86 7.80
CA TYR A 42 11.41 24.91 6.42
C TYR A 42 9.90 24.65 6.33
N TRP A 43 9.38 23.73 7.15
CA TRP A 43 7.94 23.58 7.42
C TRP A 43 7.65 24.04 8.84
N ALA A 44 6.53 24.76 9.05
CA ALA A 44 6.21 25.31 10.37
C ALA A 44 5.52 24.28 11.27
N SER A 45 4.83 23.29 10.68
CA SER A 45 4.13 22.24 11.44
C SER A 45 3.94 20.96 10.64
N THR A 46 3.50 19.90 11.32
CA THR A 46 3.04 18.67 10.66
C THR A 46 1.79 18.90 9.81
N ASP A 47 0.96 19.88 10.14
CA ASP A 47 -0.24 20.21 9.35
C ASP A 47 0.15 20.76 7.97
N ASP A 48 1.22 21.54 7.89
CA ASP A 48 1.77 22.02 6.60
C ASP A 48 2.22 20.86 5.72
N ILE A 49 2.79 19.80 6.33
CA ILE A 49 3.21 18.59 5.61
C ILE A 49 2.00 17.81 5.11
N VAL A 50 0.97 17.65 5.94
CA VAL A 50 -0.27 16.98 5.55
C VAL A 50 -0.94 17.73 4.39
N ALA A 51 -0.96 19.06 4.44
CA ALA A 51 -1.50 19.90 3.37
C ALA A 51 -0.73 19.76 2.04
N ASN A 52 0.56 19.38 2.10
CA ASN A 52 1.40 19.16 0.93
C ASN A 52 1.18 17.78 0.29
N TRP A 53 0.59 16.82 1.02
CA TRP A 53 0.31 15.50 0.48
C TRP A 53 -0.82 15.55 -0.55
N ARG A 54 -0.67 14.80 -1.65
CA ARG A 54 -1.70 14.67 -2.68
C ARG A 54 -1.83 13.23 -3.14
N ALA A 55 -3.07 12.77 -3.27
CA ALA A 55 -3.37 11.53 -3.97
C ALA A 55 -3.12 11.71 -5.48
N ASP A 56 -2.60 10.67 -6.11
CA ASP A 56 -2.60 10.54 -7.58
C ASP A 56 -3.79 9.69 -8.02
N ARG A 57 -3.91 8.49 -7.44
CA ARG A 57 -4.99 7.57 -7.78
C ARG A 57 -5.49 6.81 -6.55
N THR A 58 -6.77 6.50 -6.56
CA THR A 58 -7.42 5.61 -5.58
C THR A 58 -8.09 4.45 -6.31
N TRP A 59 -7.81 3.22 -5.90
CA TRP A 59 -8.53 2.02 -6.33
C TRP A 59 -9.51 1.65 -5.23
N ARG A 60 -10.74 1.33 -5.63
CA ARG A 60 -11.79 0.84 -4.72
C ARG A 60 -12.02 -0.64 -5.02
N PRO A 61 -12.40 -1.45 -4.01
CA PRO A 61 -12.71 -2.87 -4.22
C PRO A 61 -13.80 -3.03 -5.28
N ALA A 62 -13.56 -3.92 -6.24
CA ALA A 62 -14.46 -4.23 -7.35
C ALA A 62 -14.68 -5.76 -7.52
N MET A 63 -13.87 -6.59 -6.86
CA MET A 63 -14.01 -8.04 -6.89
C MET A 63 -15.20 -8.52 -6.06
N ASP A 64 -15.92 -9.51 -6.59
CA ASP A 64 -16.96 -10.22 -5.87
C ASP A 64 -16.42 -10.92 -4.60
N GLN A 65 -17.22 -10.94 -3.54
CA GLN A 65 -16.84 -11.52 -2.26
C GLN A 65 -16.53 -13.02 -2.36
N GLY A 66 -17.34 -13.79 -3.08
CA GLY A 66 -17.13 -15.23 -3.23
C GLY A 66 -15.84 -15.55 -3.99
N GLN A 67 -15.54 -14.76 -5.03
CA GLN A 67 -14.26 -14.86 -5.74
C GLN A 67 -13.07 -14.53 -4.82
N ARG A 68 -13.16 -13.45 -4.04
CA ARG A 68 -12.11 -13.06 -3.07
C ARG A 68 -11.85 -14.16 -2.05
N GLU A 69 -12.89 -14.71 -1.44
CA GLU A 69 -12.79 -15.77 -0.44
C GLU A 69 -12.17 -17.05 -1.02
N LYS A 70 -12.57 -17.43 -2.24
CA LYS A 70 -12.00 -18.58 -2.94
C LYS A 70 -10.50 -18.42 -3.19
N LEU A 71 -10.08 -17.24 -3.66
CA LEU A 71 -8.67 -16.94 -3.90
C LEU A 71 -7.87 -16.96 -2.59
N PHE A 72 -8.39 -16.33 -1.54
CA PHE A 72 -7.70 -16.29 -0.25
C PHE A 72 -7.57 -17.66 0.41
N SER A 73 -8.64 -18.48 0.35
CA SER A 73 -8.61 -19.87 0.82
C SER A 73 -7.58 -20.71 0.05
N SER A 74 -7.53 -20.56 -1.27
CA SER A 74 -6.55 -21.27 -2.11
C SER A 74 -5.11 -20.82 -1.82
N TRP A 75 -4.90 -19.52 -1.56
CA TRP A 75 -3.60 -19.01 -1.13
C TRP A 75 -3.21 -19.63 0.21
N ASN A 76 -4.05 -19.58 1.25
CA ASN A 76 -3.72 -20.17 2.54
C ASN A 76 -3.36 -21.66 2.44
N LYS A 77 -4.07 -22.41 1.58
CA LYS A 77 -3.71 -23.80 1.25
C LYS A 77 -2.33 -23.92 0.61
N ALA A 78 -1.94 -23.01 -0.28
CA ALA A 78 -0.60 -23.03 -0.87
C ALA A 78 0.48 -22.60 0.14
N VAL A 79 0.24 -21.62 1.02
CA VAL A 79 1.14 -21.27 2.14
C VAL A 79 1.46 -22.51 2.95
N SER A 80 0.42 -23.25 3.36
CA SER A 80 0.58 -24.42 4.23
C SER A 80 1.39 -25.54 3.58
N ARG A 81 1.52 -25.54 2.25
CA ARG A 81 2.35 -26.52 1.51
C ARG A 81 3.79 -26.05 1.31
N SER A 82 4.08 -24.77 1.51
CA SER A 82 5.44 -24.24 1.46
C SER A 82 6.14 -24.20 2.83
N LEU A 83 5.40 -24.44 3.92
CA LEU A 83 5.97 -24.57 5.26
C LEU A 83 6.72 -25.90 5.41
N ASP A 84 7.68 -25.93 6.34
CA ASP A 84 8.44 -27.13 6.74
C ASP A 84 9.12 -27.86 5.57
N TRP A 85 9.51 -27.11 4.53
CA TRP A 85 10.13 -27.69 3.33
C TRP A 85 11.53 -28.26 3.57
N VAL A 86 12.31 -27.60 4.42
CA VAL A 86 13.66 -28.03 4.80
C VAL A 86 13.56 -28.69 6.17
N GLY A 87 14.00 -29.94 6.27
CA GLY A 87 14.33 -30.60 7.54
C GLY A 87 15.84 -30.65 7.74
N ASP A 88 16.29 -30.93 8.96
CA ASP A 88 17.71 -31.17 9.27
C ASP A 88 18.32 -32.27 8.39
#